data_AF-A0A1A7WDG6-F1
#
_entry.id   AF-A0A1A7WDG6-F1
#
_cell.length_a   1.000
_cell.length_b   1.000
_cell.length_c   1.000
_cell.angle_alpha   90.00
_cell.angle_beta   90.00
_cell.angle_gamma   90.00
#
_symmetry.space_group_name_H-M   'P 1'
#
loop_
_entity.id
_entity.type
_entity.pdbx_description
1 polymer ?
#
loop_
_entity_poly.entity_id
_entity_poly.type
_entity_poly.pdbx_seq_one_letter_code
_entity_poly.pdbx_strand_id
1 'polypeptide(L)'
;RASHRADPRHLEPENPAHKPPSAMDLVYFEKSPNFCSHNGKSGTLGTTGRTCNSSSPGLDGCELLCCGRGFKTHTESVTERCHCTFHWCCHVSCLNCTSSRTLHQCL
;
A
#
# COMPACT_ATOMS: atom_id res chain seq x y z
N ARG A 1 8.42 21.92 4.77
CA ARG A 1 9.77 21.35 4.53
C ARG A 1 10.08 21.63 3.06
N ALA A 2 11.02 22.53 2.76
CA ALA A 2 11.35 22.85 1.37
C ALA A 2 11.89 21.58 0.71
N SER A 3 11.17 21.03 -0.27
CA SER A 3 11.77 20.10 -1.23
C SER A 3 12.97 20.83 -1.81
N HIS A 4 14.18 20.33 -1.55
CA HIS A 4 15.29 20.63 -2.42
C HIS A 4 14.91 20.08 -3.79
N ARG A 5 14.31 20.95 -4.63
CA ARG A 5 14.11 20.66 -6.04
C ARG A 5 15.50 20.59 -6.64
N ALA A 6 16.03 19.38 -6.80
CA ALA A 6 17.14 19.17 -7.71
C ALA A 6 16.71 19.74 -9.07
N ASP A 7 17.55 20.59 -9.67
CA ASP A 7 17.32 21.08 -11.02
C ASP A 7 17.48 19.88 -11.97
N PRO A 8 16.42 19.45 -12.68
CA PRO A 8 16.48 18.29 -13.58
C PRO A 8 17.56 18.43 -14.67
N ARG A 9 18.04 19.65 -14.93
CA ARG A 9 19.11 19.93 -15.90
C ARG A 9 20.51 19.50 -15.43
N HIS A 10 20.67 19.14 -14.16
CA HIS A 10 21.92 18.67 -13.55
C HIS A 10 21.79 17.25 -12.96
N LEU A 11 20.92 16.42 -13.53
CA LEU A 11 20.74 15.05 -13.10
C LEU A 11 21.24 14.09 -14.19
N GLU A 12 22.36 13.45 -13.92
CA GLU A 12 22.88 12.34 -14.72
C GLU A 12 22.38 10.98 -14.18
N PRO A 13 22.23 9.97 -15.06
CA PRO A 13 21.91 8.61 -14.61
C PRO A 13 22.98 8.06 -13.64
N GLU A 14 22.56 7.44 -12.52
CA GLU A 14 23.47 6.81 -11.54
C GLU A 14 24.38 5.75 -12.19
N ASN A 15 23.86 5.06 -13.21
CA ASN A 15 24.64 4.15 -14.04
C ASN A 15 24.79 4.73 -15.47
N PRO A 16 26.03 5.08 -15.90
CA PRO A 16 26.28 5.66 -17.21
C PRO A 16 25.90 4.78 -18.42
N ALA A 17 25.74 3.46 -18.21
CA ALA A 17 25.32 2.55 -19.28
C ALA A 17 23.81 2.60 -19.56
N HIS A 18 23.01 3.23 -18.69
CA HIS A 18 21.58 3.41 -18.92
C HIS A 18 21.31 4.56 -19.89
N LYS A 19 20.24 4.41 -20.67
CA LYS A 19 19.77 5.48 -21.57
C LYS A 19 19.34 6.69 -20.72
N PRO A 20 19.65 7.93 -21.17
CA PRO A 20 19.11 9.12 -20.52
C PRO A 20 17.57 9.09 -20.45
N PRO A 21 16.98 9.55 -19.33
CA PRO A 21 15.53 9.57 -19.16
C PRO A 21 14.87 10.54 -20.15
N SER A 22 13.68 10.18 -20.62
CA SER A 22 12.81 11.03 -21.43
C SER A 22 11.92 11.91 -20.56
N ALA A 23 11.21 12.87 -21.17
CA ALA A 23 10.29 13.75 -20.46
C ALA A 23 9.09 13.02 -19.80
N MET A 24 8.84 11.76 -20.18
CA MET A 24 7.76 10.94 -19.62
C MET A 24 8.23 9.99 -18.52
N ASP A 25 9.54 9.91 -18.28
CA ASP A 25 10.12 9.02 -17.28
C ASP A 25 10.13 9.68 -15.90
N LEU A 26 9.88 8.88 -14.85
CA LEU A 26 10.03 9.33 -13.47
C LEU A 26 11.49 9.23 -13.05
N VAL A 27 12.04 10.35 -12.57
CA VAL A 27 13.40 10.42 -12.04
C VAL A 27 13.39 10.67 -10.53
N TYR A 28 14.34 10.05 -9.83
CA TYR A 28 14.58 10.24 -8.40
C TYR A 28 16.09 10.28 -8.16
N PHE A 29 16.52 10.99 -7.12
CA PHE A 29 17.94 11.13 -6.77
C PHE A 29 18.24 10.65 -5.34
N GLU A 30 17.22 10.48 -4.51
CA GLU A 30 17.34 9.94 -3.16
C GLU A 30 16.78 8.52 -3.11
N LYS A 31 17.54 7.60 -2.51
CA LYS A 31 17.08 6.23 -2.29
C LYS A 31 15.87 6.23 -1.34
N SER A 32 14.88 5.39 -1.66
CA SER A 32 13.72 5.22 -0.79
C SER A 32 14.15 4.69 0.59
N PRO A 33 13.55 5.19 1.68
CA PRO A 33 13.86 4.70 3.02
C PRO A 33 13.32 3.28 3.22
N ASN A 34 13.72 2.65 4.33
CA ASN A 34 13.06 1.43 4.80
C ASN A 34 11.69 1.79 5.42
N PHE A 35 10.61 1.17 4.91
CA PHE A 35 9.23 1.42 5.34
C PHE A 35 8.71 0.45 6.41
N CYS A 36 9.50 -0.55 6.81
CA CYS A 36 9.09 -1.58 7.76
C CYS A 36 8.82 -1.01 9.15
N SER A 37 9.70 -0.13 9.62
CA SER A 37 9.65 0.43 10.97
C SER A 37 9.31 1.92 10.93
N HIS A 38 8.64 2.39 11.98
CA HIS A 38 8.37 3.80 12.16
C HIS A 38 9.70 4.58 12.27
N ASN A 39 9.85 5.62 11.46
CA ASN A 39 10.97 6.54 11.56
C ASN A 39 10.51 7.96 11.18
N GLY A 40 10.33 8.79 12.21
CA GLY A 40 9.90 10.19 12.03
C GLY A 40 10.87 11.06 11.24
N LYS A 41 12.17 10.70 11.16
CA LYS A 41 13.16 11.46 10.37
C LYS A 41 12.92 11.31 8.86
N SER A 42 12.67 10.08 8.42
CA SER A 42 12.31 9.75 7.02
C SER A 42 10.82 9.94 6.73
N GLY A 43 9.98 10.13 7.75
CA GLY A 43 8.53 10.27 7.61
C GLY A 43 7.80 8.95 7.38
N THR A 44 8.41 7.82 7.74
CA THR A 44 7.82 6.49 7.57
C THR A 44 7.04 6.09 8.82
N LEU A 45 5.83 5.55 8.64
CA LEU A 45 4.96 5.12 9.75
C LEU A 45 5.23 3.68 10.23
N GLY A 46 5.92 2.87 9.42
CA GLY A 46 6.07 1.44 9.65
C GLY A 46 4.91 0.62 9.10
N THR A 47 5.01 -0.71 9.17
CA THR A 47 3.98 -1.64 8.68
C THR A 47 3.17 -2.33 9.76
N THR A 48 3.48 -2.11 11.04
CA THR A 48 2.71 -2.64 12.17
C THR A 48 1.24 -2.24 12.08
N GLY A 49 0.34 -3.21 12.32
CA GLY A 49 -1.11 -3.03 12.24
C GLY A 49 -1.71 -3.03 10.83
N ARG A 50 -0.90 -3.07 9.77
CA ARG A 50 -1.41 -3.17 8.40
C ARG A 50 -2.01 -4.55 8.14
N THR A 51 -3.14 -4.58 7.45
CA THR A 51 -3.73 -5.83 6.95
C THR A 51 -2.86 -6.42 5.85
N CYS A 52 -2.59 -7.72 5.93
CA CYS A 52 -1.80 -8.48 4.97
C CYS A 52 -2.58 -9.69 4.44
N ASN A 53 -2.13 -10.23 3.30
CA ASN A 53 -2.67 -11.44 2.72
C ASN A 53 -1.78 -12.64 3.09
N SER A 54 -2.25 -13.57 3.92
CA SER A 54 -1.43 -14.71 4.36
C SER A 54 -1.13 -15.71 3.25
N SER A 55 -1.93 -15.69 2.18
CA SER A 55 -1.85 -16.64 1.07
C SER A 55 -0.99 -16.13 -0.09
N SER A 56 -0.65 -14.84 -0.10
CA SER A 56 0.12 -14.23 -1.18
C SER A 56 1.63 -14.37 -0.92
N PRO A 57 2.42 -14.78 -1.92
CA PRO A 57 3.88 -14.73 -1.86
C PRO A 57 4.44 -13.33 -2.22
N GLY A 58 3.59 -12.39 -2.64
CA GLY A 58 3.98 -11.08 -3.14
C GLY A 58 4.15 -10.02 -2.04
N LEU A 59 4.27 -8.76 -2.45
CA LEU A 59 4.45 -7.61 -1.54
C LEU A 59 3.23 -7.34 -0.64
N ASP A 60 2.06 -7.83 -1.03
CA ASP A 60 0.84 -7.86 -0.20
C ASP A 60 0.82 -9.05 0.78
N GLY A 61 1.73 -10.01 0.58
CA GLY A 61 1.96 -11.17 1.42
C GLY A 61 2.41 -10.79 2.83
N CYS A 62 1.92 -11.51 3.84
CA CYS A 62 2.29 -11.22 5.23
C CYS A 62 3.80 -11.37 5.51
N GLU A 63 4.51 -12.25 4.79
CA GLU A 63 5.96 -12.41 4.96
C GLU A 63 6.72 -11.13 4.59
N LEU A 64 6.43 -10.55 3.43
CA LEU A 64 7.08 -9.34 2.95
C LEU A 64 6.50 -8.08 3.59
N LEU A 65 5.18 -7.94 3.67
CA LEU A 65 4.53 -6.74 4.20
C LEU A 65 4.84 -6.53 5.69
N CYS A 66 4.91 -7.61 6.46
CA CYS A 66 5.26 -7.55 7.88
C CYS A 66 6.77 -7.64 8.11
N CYS A 67 7.57 -7.66 7.05
CA CYS A 67 9.03 -7.68 7.07
C CYS A 67 9.59 -8.79 7.99
N GLY A 68 9.00 -9.98 7.93
CA GLY A 68 9.41 -11.13 8.77
C GLY A 68 9.04 -11.06 10.26
N ARG A 69 8.35 -10.01 10.73
CA ARG A 69 7.94 -9.90 12.15
C ARG A 69 6.77 -10.82 12.53
N GLY A 70 6.10 -11.41 11.54
CA GLY A 70 4.88 -12.17 11.73
C GLY A 70 3.61 -11.30 11.76
N PHE A 71 2.47 -11.94 11.97
CA PHE A 71 1.15 -11.30 11.97
C PHE A 71 0.21 -11.98 12.96
N LYS A 72 -0.74 -11.21 13.50
CA LYS A 72 -1.87 -11.73 14.27
C LYS A 72 -3.04 -12.03 13.33
N THR A 73 -3.81 -13.06 13.66
CA THR A 73 -5.01 -13.44 12.91
C THR A 73 -6.23 -13.35 13.82
N HIS A 74 -7.29 -12.72 13.36
CA HIS A 74 -8.56 -12.63 14.08
C HIS A 74 -9.73 -12.61 13.11
N THR A 75 -10.90 -13.04 13.58
CA THR A 75 -12.12 -13.08 12.76
C THR A 75 -13.04 -11.93 13.17
N GLU A 76 -13.48 -11.14 12.19
CA GLU A 76 -14.44 -10.06 12.40
C GLU A 76 -15.75 -10.34 11.65
N SER A 77 -16.85 -9.98 12.28
CA SER A 77 -18.17 -10.00 11.63
C SER A 77 -18.35 -8.70 10.85
N VAL A 78 -18.41 -8.79 9.53
CA VAL A 78 -18.54 -7.64 8.63
C VAL A 78 -19.93 -7.65 8.03
N THR A 79 -20.66 -6.56 8.21
CA THR A 79 -21.95 -6.33 7.56
C THR A 79 -21.77 -5.42 6.35
N GLU A 80 -22.19 -5.89 5.17
CA GLU A 80 -22.12 -5.14 3.92
C GLU A 80 -23.45 -5.15 3.18
N ARG A 81 -23.64 -4.18 2.27
CA ARG A 81 -24.80 -4.16 1.38
C ARG A 81 -24.62 -5.21 0.30
N CYS A 82 -25.59 -6.10 0.15
CA CYS A 82 -25.57 -7.20 -0.79
C CYS A 82 -26.91 -7.27 -1.56
N HIS A 83 -26.93 -8.01 -2.66
CA HIS A 83 -28.14 -8.25 -3.47
C HIS A 83 -28.89 -6.96 -3.82
N CYS A 84 -28.15 -5.93 -4.24
CA CYS A 84 -28.72 -4.64 -4.55
C CYS A 84 -29.51 -4.67 -5.87
N THR A 85 -30.74 -4.18 -5.84
CA THR A 85 -31.60 -3.99 -7.02
C THR A 85 -31.79 -2.50 -7.30
N PHE A 86 -31.49 -2.11 -8.54
CA PHE A 86 -31.78 -0.77 -9.02
C PHE A 86 -33.23 -0.68 -9.50
N HIS A 87 -33.97 0.28 -8.97
CA HIS A 87 -35.31 0.63 -9.41
C HIS A 87 -35.21 1.91 -10.24
N TRP A 88 -35.54 1.78 -11.53
CA TRP A 88 -35.51 2.90 -12.45
C TRP A 88 -36.46 4.01 -11.99
N CYS A 89 -36.02 5.25 -12.22
CA CYS A 89 -36.11 6.43 -11.38
C CYS A 89 -36.93 6.39 -10.07
N CYS A 90 -36.27 6.50 -8.90
CA CYS A 90 -34.82 6.55 -8.71
C CYS A 90 -34.41 6.01 -7.32
N HIS A 91 -34.37 4.70 -7.12
CA HIS A 91 -34.02 4.09 -5.83
C HIS A 91 -33.19 2.81 -5.97
N VAL A 92 -32.23 2.59 -5.08
CA VAL A 92 -31.50 1.31 -4.96
C VAL A 92 -31.93 0.65 -3.66
N SER A 93 -32.46 -0.57 -3.75
CA SER A 93 -32.78 -1.39 -2.58
C SER A 93 -31.69 -2.45 -2.39
N CYS A 94 -31.18 -2.61 -1.17
CA CYS A 94 -30.16 -3.63 -0.85
C CYS A 94 -30.51 -4.33 0.47
N LEU A 95 -30.06 -5.56 0.61
CA LEU A 95 -30.08 -6.28 1.88
C LEU A 95 -28.79 -5.99 2.66
N ASN A 96 -28.84 -6.15 3.99
CA ASN A 96 -27.65 -6.16 4.83
C ASN A 96 -27.22 -7.62 5.03
N CYS A 97 -26.11 -8.02 4.43
CA CYS A 97 -25.53 -9.34 4.65
C CYS A 97 -24.41 -9.24 5.70
N THR A 98 -24.42 -10.14 6.67
CA THR A 98 -23.35 -10.26 7.66
C THR A 98 -22.55 -11.52 7.38
N SER A 99 -21.22 -11.39 7.32
CA SER A 99 -20.31 -12.52 7.07
C SER A 99 -19.09 -12.43 7.98
N SER A 100 -18.58 -13.59 8.40
CA SER A 100 -17.33 -13.70 9.15
C SER A 100 -16.13 -13.63 8.20
N ARG A 101 -15.25 -12.65 8.40
CA ARG A 101 -14.01 -12.52 7.62
C ARG A 101 -12.80 -12.70 8.53
N THR A 102 -11.86 -13.55 8.12
CA THR A 102 -10.56 -13.70 8.77
C THR A 102 -9.64 -12.59 8.29
N LEU A 103 -9.08 -11.82 9.22
CA LEU A 103 -8.13 -10.74 8.96
C LEU A 103 -6.77 -11.10 9.54
N HIS A 104 -5.73 -10.69 8.82
CA HIS A 104 -4.33 -10.85 9.23
C HIS A 104 -3.69 -9.48 9.33
N GLN A 105 -3.09 -9.13 10.47
CA GLN A 105 -2.47 -7.83 10.71
C GLN A 105 -1.03 -7.98 11.18
N CYS A 106 -0.12 -7.20 10.59
CA CYS A 106 1.30 -7.23 10.96
C CYS A 106 1.54 -6.83 12.42
N LEU A 107 2.54 -7.48 13.03
CA LEU A 107 3.06 -7.16 14.37
C LEU A 107 3.97 -5.93 14.37
#